data_AF-A0A946GWJ3-F1
#
_entry.id   AF-A0A946GWJ3-F1
#
_cell.length_a   1.000
_cell.length_b   1.000
_cell.length_c   1.000
_cell.angle_alpha   90.00
_cell.angle_beta   90.00
_cell.angle_gamma   90.00
#
_symmetry.space_group_name_H-M   'P 1'
#
loop_
_entity.id
_entity.type
_entity.pdbx_description
1 polymer ?
#
loop_
_entity_poly.entity_id
_entity_poly.type
_entity_poly.pdbx_seq_one_letter_code
_entity_poly.pdbx_strand_id
1 'polypeptide(L)'
;MLRTLGLVATGFVAAVIAAAPSPVAPDPNSPRPIEAVDTVFIEDMTWMEIRDSMKAGTDTVIVATGGIEQNGPYLVTGKHNVVLRGTTEAIARKLGNTLVAPIVPFVPEGDIDPPTVHMKYPGTISLSEETFERLLTEICASYRTHGFKHILLIGDSGGNQEGMKIVAGQLNDKWKGGPTRVHYVTEYYDFAAVAKWLEDQGIEQKPEGLHDDFGMTAMMMAVDPQSVRTKQRIAAGNFHINGVNLAPASKTIEWGNRIIAFRADATVKAFRKSKASAE
;
A
#
# COMPACT_ATOMS: atom_id res chain seq x y z
N MET A 1 -74.99 15.42 -46.44
CA MET A 1 -73.74 14.66 -46.62
C MET A 1 -72.72 15.17 -45.61
N LEU A 2 -72.56 14.47 -44.49
CA LEU A 2 -71.59 14.79 -43.44
C LEU A 2 -70.23 14.18 -43.82
N ARG A 3 -69.17 14.99 -43.89
CA ARG A 3 -67.79 14.53 -44.08
C ARG A 3 -67.11 14.43 -42.72
N THR A 4 -66.83 13.21 -42.28
CA THR A 4 -66.01 12.91 -41.10
C THR A 4 -64.54 13.08 -41.47
N LEU A 5 -63.86 14.05 -40.86
CA LEU A 5 -62.41 14.21 -40.95
C LEU A 5 -61.75 13.27 -39.94
N GLY A 6 -61.00 12.27 -40.42
CA GLY A 6 -60.17 11.42 -39.57
C GLY A 6 -58.88 12.14 -39.19
N LEU A 7 -58.68 12.38 -37.90
CA LEU A 7 -57.44 12.93 -37.36
C LEU A 7 -56.43 11.79 -37.19
N VAL A 8 -55.40 11.75 -38.04
CA VAL A 8 -54.27 10.82 -37.86
C VAL A 8 -53.30 11.45 -36.87
N ALA A 9 -53.28 10.95 -35.65
CA ALA A 9 -52.28 11.33 -34.65
C ALA A 9 -50.97 10.57 -34.94
N THR A 10 -50.05 11.20 -35.66
CA THR A 10 -48.66 10.73 -35.78
C THR A 10 -47.94 10.97 -34.45
N GLY A 11 -47.79 9.91 -33.65
CA GLY A 11 -46.93 9.92 -32.47
C GLY A 11 -45.46 10.01 -32.88
N PHE A 12 -44.81 11.13 -32.55
CA PHE A 12 -43.36 11.25 -32.63
C PHE A 12 -42.74 10.45 -31.48
N VAL A 13 -42.20 9.27 -31.78
CA VAL A 13 -41.26 8.58 -30.88
C VAL A 13 -39.92 9.29 -31.04
N ALA A 14 -39.56 10.15 -30.08
CA ALA A 14 -38.22 10.71 -30.02
C ALA A 14 -37.24 9.56 -29.76
N ALA A 15 -36.48 9.18 -30.79
CA ALA A 15 -35.36 8.25 -30.62
C ALA A 15 -34.33 8.92 -29.72
N VAL A 16 -34.13 8.39 -28.52
CA VAL A 16 -33.04 8.80 -27.64
C VAL A 16 -31.75 8.32 -28.30
N ILE A 17 -31.02 9.24 -28.93
CA ILE A 17 -29.69 8.97 -29.46
C ILE A 17 -28.78 8.78 -28.25
N ALA A 18 -28.34 7.54 -28.01
CA ALA A 18 -27.34 7.26 -26.99
C ALA A 18 -26.07 8.07 -27.30
N ALA A 19 -25.53 8.76 -26.29
CA ALA A 19 -24.29 9.50 -26.45
C ALA A 19 -23.17 8.57 -26.93
N ALA A 20 -22.32 9.05 -27.85
CA ALA A 20 -21.17 8.29 -28.30
C ALA A 20 -20.22 7.99 -27.11
N PRO A 21 -19.56 6.82 -27.08
CA PRO A 21 -18.60 6.50 -26.04
C PRO A 21 -17.51 7.56 -25.92
N SER A 22 -17.24 8.03 -24.70
CA SER A 22 -16.17 8.99 -24.41
C SER A 22 -15.02 8.30 -23.68
N PRO A 23 -13.78 8.36 -24.18
CA PRO A 23 -12.63 7.77 -23.51
C PRO A 23 -12.23 8.51 -22.22
N VAL A 24 -12.69 9.75 -22.03
CA VAL A 24 -12.39 10.57 -20.84
C VAL A 24 -13.56 10.63 -19.85
N ALA A 25 -14.75 10.17 -20.27
CA ALA A 25 -15.95 10.16 -19.46
C ALA A 25 -16.80 8.90 -19.77
N PRO A 26 -16.27 7.69 -19.52
CA PRO A 26 -17.06 6.47 -19.65
C PRO A 26 -18.22 6.49 -18.64
N ASP A 27 -19.37 5.88 -18.99
CA ASP A 27 -20.48 5.74 -18.05
C ASP A 27 -20.06 4.87 -16.84
N PRO A 28 -20.04 5.42 -15.61
CA PRO A 28 -19.64 4.71 -14.39
C PRO A 28 -20.47 3.45 -14.08
N ASN A 29 -21.64 3.28 -14.69
CA ASN A 29 -22.52 2.13 -14.48
C ASN A 29 -22.39 1.04 -15.55
N SER A 30 -21.53 1.24 -16.56
CA SER A 30 -21.33 0.27 -17.64
C SER A 30 -20.93 -1.11 -17.09
N PRO A 31 -21.52 -2.22 -17.58
CA PRO A 31 -21.10 -3.55 -17.16
C PRO A 31 -19.63 -3.78 -17.52
N ARG A 32 -18.90 -4.51 -16.67
CA ARG A 32 -17.51 -4.88 -16.94
C ARG A 32 -17.44 -5.84 -18.14
N PRO A 33 -16.61 -5.58 -19.18
CA PRO A 33 -16.62 -6.35 -20.42
C PRO A 33 -15.66 -7.56 -20.43
N ILE A 34 -14.77 -7.68 -19.44
CA ILE A 34 -13.71 -8.71 -19.37
C ILE A 34 -13.57 -9.22 -17.95
N GLU A 35 -13.02 -10.43 -17.77
CA GLU A 35 -12.82 -11.03 -16.44
C GLU A 35 -11.87 -10.24 -15.53
N ALA A 36 -12.06 -10.40 -14.21
CA ALA A 36 -11.28 -9.70 -13.22
C ALA A 36 -9.95 -10.42 -12.95
N VAL A 37 -8.87 -9.67 -12.72
CA VAL A 37 -7.59 -10.23 -12.29
C VAL A 37 -7.58 -10.58 -10.79
N ASP A 38 -6.82 -11.60 -10.39
CA ASP A 38 -6.58 -11.92 -8.97
C ASP A 38 -5.43 -11.06 -8.42
N THR A 39 -5.75 -9.82 -8.07
CA THR A 39 -4.86 -8.89 -7.39
C THR A 39 -5.62 -8.12 -6.31
N VAL A 40 -4.88 -7.62 -5.33
CA VAL A 40 -5.39 -6.67 -4.33
C VAL A 40 -4.87 -5.25 -4.59
N PHE A 41 -3.97 -5.06 -5.55
CA PHE A 41 -3.37 -3.76 -5.85
C PHE A 41 -4.21 -2.97 -6.83
N ILE A 42 -4.66 -1.79 -6.41
CA ILE A 42 -5.55 -0.92 -7.19
C ILE A 42 -4.95 -0.53 -8.56
N GLU A 43 -3.64 -0.34 -8.64
CA GLU A 43 -2.95 0.05 -9.88
C GLU A 43 -2.85 -1.06 -10.93
N ASP A 44 -3.08 -2.32 -10.54
CA ASP A 44 -3.15 -3.46 -11.44
C ASP A 44 -4.60 -3.74 -11.91
N MET A 45 -5.57 -3.01 -11.36
CA MET A 45 -7.00 -3.18 -11.62
C MET A 45 -7.52 -2.06 -12.53
N THR A 46 -8.51 -2.40 -13.35
CA THR A 46 -9.40 -1.45 -13.99
C THR A 46 -10.35 -0.82 -12.97
N TRP A 47 -10.81 0.40 -13.24
CA TRP A 47 -11.80 1.08 -12.40
C TRP A 47 -13.11 0.29 -12.24
N MET A 48 -13.47 -0.54 -13.24
CA MET A 48 -14.66 -1.40 -13.20
C MET A 48 -14.49 -2.57 -12.22
N GLU A 49 -13.31 -3.19 -12.16
CA GLU A 49 -13.03 -4.24 -11.18
C GLU A 49 -13.07 -3.69 -9.75
N ILE A 50 -12.54 -2.48 -9.53
CA ILE A 50 -12.60 -1.80 -8.23
C ILE A 50 -14.05 -1.47 -7.85
N ARG A 51 -14.83 -0.89 -8.77
CA ARG A 51 -16.25 -0.61 -8.55
C ARG A 51 -17.02 -1.88 -8.18
N ASP A 52 -16.82 -2.96 -8.94
CA ASP A 52 -17.57 -4.19 -8.75
C ASP A 52 -17.15 -4.92 -7.47
N SER A 53 -15.87 -4.88 -7.07
CA SER A 53 -15.42 -5.41 -5.78
C SER A 53 -16.00 -4.62 -4.60
N MET A 54 -16.09 -3.29 -4.70
CA MET A 54 -16.74 -2.46 -3.69
C MET A 54 -18.22 -2.79 -3.55
N LYS A 55 -18.94 -3.02 -4.66
CA LYS A 55 -20.33 -3.51 -4.64
C LYS A 55 -20.44 -4.90 -4.00
N ALA A 56 -19.42 -5.74 -4.13
CA ALA A 56 -19.34 -7.07 -3.54
C ALA A 56 -18.91 -7.09 -2.05
N GLY A 57 -18.59 -5.92 -1.47
CA GLY A 57 -18.32 -5.79 -0.03
C GLY A 57 -16.90 -5.37 0.35
N THR A 58 -16.03 -5.11 -0.62
CA THR A 58 -14.75 -4.45 -0.37
C THR A 58 -14.99 -3.03 0.18
N ASP A 59 -14.56 -2.77 1.41
CA ASP A 59 -14.81 -1.48 2.09
C ASP A 59 -13.55 -0.85 2.69
N THR A 60 -12.43 -1.55 2.60
CA THR A 60 -11.17 -1.16 3.21
C THR A 60 -10.09 -0.95 2.13
N VAL A 61 -9.27 0.08 2.31
CA VAL A 61 -8.08 0.33 1.49
C VAL A 61 -6.86 0.54 2.39
N ILE A 62 -5.74 -0.07 2.04
CA ILE A 62 -4.43 0.18 2.67
C ILE A 62 -3.74 1.29 1.91
N VAL A 63 -3.35 2.36 2.61
CA VAL A 63 -2.48 3.41 2.11
C VAL A 63 -1.13 3.25 2.81
N ALA A 64 -0.16 2.73 2.07
CA ALA A 64 1.16 2.36 2.56
C ALA A 64 2.21 3.42 2.20
N THR A 65 3.08 3.77 3.16
CA THR A 65 4.17 4.73 2.95
C THR A 65 5.52 4.02 3.06
N GLY A 66 6.28 4.02 1.97
CA GLY A 66 7.62 3.44 1.90
C GLY A 66 8.67 4.53 2.03
N GLY A 67 9.45 4.72 0.97
CA GLY A 67 10.52 5.71 0.93
C GLY A 67 11.56 5.42 -0.14
N ILE A 68 12.48 6.35 -0.35
CA ILE A 68 13.67 6.20 -1.19
C ILE A 68 14.85 6.73 -0.39
N GLU A 69 15.67 5.83 0.14
CA GLU A 69 16.74 6.16 1.08
C GLU A 69 17.97 5.25 0.90
N GLN A 70 19.10 5.60 1.52
CA GLN A 70 20.25 4.71 1.59
C GLN A 70 19.91 3.46 2.40
N ASN A 71 20.28 2.28 1.91
CA ASN A 71 19.99 0.99 2.54
C ASN A 71 21.26 0.12 2.67
N GLY A 72 22.41 0.77 2.88
CA GLY A 72 23.70 0.14 2.75
C GLY A 72 24.06 -0.24 1.29
N PRO A 73 25.10 -1.06 1.10
CA PRO A 73 25.72 -1.29 -0.22
C PRO A 73 25.03 -2.37 -1.07
N TYR A 74 24.08 -3.11 -0.49
CA TYR A 74 23.57 -4.35 -1.08
C TYR A 74 22.11 -4.28 -1.53
N LEU A 75 21.35 -3.29 -1.06
CA LEU A 75 19.94 -3.15 -1.34
C LEU A 75 19.67 -2.01 -2.32
N VAL A 76 18.56 -2.10 -3.06
CA VAL A 76 18.00 -0.96 -3.78
C VAL A 76 17.58 0.16 -2.81
N THR A 77 17.55 1.41 -3.28
CA THR A 77 17.09 2.55 -2.46
C THR A 77 15.61 2.46 -2.08
N GLY A 78 14.81 1.73 -2.87
CA GLY A 78 13.39 1.46 -2.60
C GLY A 78 13.11 0.25 -1.71
N LYS A 79 14.01 -0.12 -0.77
CA LYS A 79 13.86 -1.25 0.17
C LYS A 79 12.45 -1.35 0.75
N HIS A 80 11.97 -0.24 1.30
CA HIS A 80 10.68 -0.13 1.96
C HIS A 80 9.49 -0.42 1.04
N ASN A 81 9.57 0.02 -0.23
CA ASN A 81 8.51 -0.24 -1.22
C ASN A 81 8.44 -1.72 -1.61
N VAL A 82 9.59 -2.39 -1.71
CA VAL A 82 9.66 -3.84 -1.99
C VAL A 82 9.08 -4.63 -0.82
N VAL A 83 9.45 -4.29 0.41
CA VAL A 83 8.90 -4.93 1.62
C VAL A 83 7.39 -4.72 1.69
N LEU A 84 6.92 -3.49 1.46
CA LEU A 84 5.49 -3.16 1.50
C LEU A 84 4.68 -3.91 0.44
N ARG A 85 5.23 -4.26 -0.73
CA ARG A 85 4.52 -5.12 -1.69
C ARG A 85 4.13 -6.45 -1.07
N GLY A 86 5.08 -7.16 -0.46
CA GLY A 86 4.79 -8.45 0.16
C GLY A 86 3.87 -8.33 1.37
N THR A 87 4.12 -7.36 2.26
CA THR A 87 3.36 -7.24 3.51
C THR A 87 1.94 -6.74 3.29
N THR A 88 1.73 -5.74 2.43
CA THR A 88 0.38 -5.21 2.14
C THR A 88 -0.51 -6.24 1.44
N GLU A 89 0.04 -7.03 0.51
CA GLU A 89 -0.69 -8.12 -0.11
C GLU A 89 -1.14 -9.16 0.93
N ALA A 90 -0.21 -9.60 1.78
CA ALA A 90 -0.51 -10.55 2.85
C ALA A 90 -1.58 -10.03 3.82
N ILE A 91 -1.51 -8.74 4.20
CA ILE A 91 -2.51 -8.09 5.06
C ILE A 91 -3.87 -8.04 4.36
N ALA A 92 -3.92 -7.54 3.13
CA ALA A 92 -5.16 -7.39 2.37
C ALA A 92 -5.88 -8.74 2.16
N ARG A 93 -5.13 -9.77 1.76
CA ARG A 93 -5.67 -11.14 1.58
C ARG A 93 -6.18 -11.75 2.90
N LYS A 94 -5.49 -11.52 4.03
CA LYS A 94 -5.94 -11.98 5.36
C LYS A 94 -7.21 -11.26 5.86
N LEU A 95 -7.44 -10.02 5.43
CA LEU A 95 -8.65 -9.27 5.73
C LEU A 95 -9.82 -9.68 4.83
N GLY A 96 -9.55 -9.99 3.56
CA GLY A 96 -10.52 -10.56 2.61
C GLY A 96 -11.45 -9.54 1.95
N ASN A 97 -11.53 -8.31 2.45
CA ASN A 97 -12.37 -7.24 1.92
C ASN A 97 -11.58 -5.91 1.75
N THR A 98 -10.30 -6.04 1.44
CA THR A 98 -9.32 -4.95 1.45
C THR A 98 -8.55 -4.87 0.14
N LEU A 99 -8.39 -3.67 -0.40
CA LEU A 99 -7.48 -3.36 -1.50
C LEU A 99 -6.27 -2.58 -1.01
N VAL A 100 -5.24 -2.48 -1.85
CA VAL A 100 -3.99 -1.77 -1.59
C VAL A 100 -3.86 -0.63 -2.59
N ALA A 101 -3.76 0.59 -2.08
CA ALA A 101 -3.44 1.78 -2.86
C ALA A 101 -2.01 1.70 -3.43
N PRO A 102 -1.67 2.50 -4.45
CA PRO A 102 -0.28 2.70 -4.83
C PRO A 102 0.58 3.04 -3.61
N ILE A 103 1.70 2.35 -3.45
CA ILE A 103 2.64 2.61 -2.35
C ILE A 103 3.20 4.02 -2.54
N VAL A 104 3.14 4.84 -1.50
CA VAL A 104 3.64 6.22 -1.51
C VAL A 104 5.16 6.17 -1.26
N PRO A 105 6.00 6.49 -2.27
CA PRO A 105 7.45 6.41 -2.13
C PRO A 105 8.09 7.75 -1.73
N PHE A 106 7.30 8.82 -1.68
CA PHE A 106 7.77 10.19 -1.39
C PHE A 106 7.36 10.56 0.02
N VAL A 107 8.34 10.56 0.92
CA VAL A 107 8.14 10.68 2.37
C VAL A 107 9.26 11.54 2.98
N PRO A 108 9.16 11.93 4.26
CA PRO A 108 10.25 12.60 4.97
C PRO A 108 11.42 11.65 5.24
N GLU A 109 12.59 11.97 4.68
CA GLU A 109 13.84 11.18 4.80
C GLU A 109 15.01 12.00 5.40
N GLY A 110 14.70 13.21 5.89
CA GLY A 110 15.65 14.20 6.40
C GLY A 110 15.52 15.56 5.71
N ASP A 111 16.14 16.57 6.29
CA ASP A 111 16.16 17.93 5.72
C ASP A 111 16.94 17.96 4.41
N ILE A 112 16.49 18.79 3.46
CA ILE A 112 17.13 18.93 2.15
C ILE A 112 18.32 19.91 2.24
N ASP A 113 18.15 21.02 2.96
CA ASP A 113 19.16 22.09 3.08
C ASP A 113 19.22 22.66 4.52
N PRO A 114 20.32 22.45 5.27
CA PRO A 114 21.41 21.52 4.96
C PRO A 114 20.96 20.05 5.06
N PRO A 115 21.59 19.11 4.34
CA PRO A 115 21.15 17.72 4.32
C PRO A 115 21.30 17.01 5.67
N THR A 116 20.21 16.40 6.16
CA THR A 116 20.21 15.59 7.39
C THR A 116 19.79 14.13 7.12
N VAL A 117 20.01 13.24 8.10
CA VAL A 117 19.61 11.81 8.06
C VAL A 117 19.96 11.13 6.72
N HIS A 118 18.97 10.62 5.95
CA HIS A 118 19.20 9.90 4.70
C HIS A 118 19.47 10.86 3.53
N MET A 119 19.09 12.14 3.62
CA MET A 119 19.40 13.16 2.60
C MET A 119 20.90 13.45 2.47
N LYS A 120 21.72 12.96 3.40
CA LYS A 120 23.19 12.98 3.27
C LYS A 120 23.71 12.06 2.16
N TYR A 121 22.88 11.15 1.64
CA TYR A 121 23.29 10.10 0.73
C TYR A 121 22.67 10.27 -0.67
N PRO A 122 23.43 10.04 -1.75
CA PRO A 122 22.92 10.19 -3.11
C PRO A 122 21.74 9.27 -3.42
N GLY A 123 20.74 9.82 -4.10
CA GLY A 123 19.56 9.08 -4.55
C GLY A 123 18.39 9.09 -3.56
N THR A 124 18.61 9.50 -2.30
CA THR A 124 17.52 9.74 -1.35
C THR A 124 16.60 10.85 -1.87
N ILE A 125 15.29 10.68 -1.70
CA ILE A 125 14.28 11.71 -1.98
C ILE A 125 13.54 12.00 -0.67
N SER A 126 13.55 13.27 -0.23
CA SER A 126 12.82 13.70 0.96
C SER A 126 11.76 14.74 0.63
N LEU A 127 10.60 14.62 1.26
CA LEU A 127 9.59 15.68 1.34
C LEU A 127 9.63 16.35 2.70
N SER A 128 9.15 17.60 2.77
CA SER A 128 8.80 18.18 4.07
C SER A 128 7.61 17.44 4.69
N GLU A 129 7.54 17.43 6.02
CA GLU A 129 6.39 16.90 6.77
C GLU A 129 5.07 17.50 6.26
N GLU A 130 5.03 18.82 6.07
CA GLU A 130 3.84 19.51 5.54
C GLU A 130 3.40 18.96 4.17
N THR A 131 4.35 18.75 3.26
CA THR A 131 4.03 18.23 1.91
C THR A 131 3.55 16.78 1.99
N PHE A 132 4.19 15.97 2.83
CA PHE A 132 3.81 14.58 3.06
C PHE A 132 2.41 14.46 3.68
N GLU A 133 2.10 15.25 4.71
CA GLU A 133 0.78 15.27 5.34
C GLU A 133 -0.31 15.72 4.35
N ARG A 134 -0.04 16.74 3.52
CA ARG A 134 -0.96 17.19 2.46
C ARG A 134 -1.20 16.10 1.41
N LEU A 135 -0.13 15.44 0.96
CA LEU A 135 -0.21 14.33 0.03
C LEU A 135 -1.11 13.20 0.57
N LEU A 136 -0.86 12.75 1.80
CA LEU A 136 -1.66 11.70 2.42
C LEU A 136 -3.11 12.12 2.65
N THR A 137 -3.33 13.38 3.02
CA THR A 137 -4.67 13.95 3.19
C THR A 137 -5.49 13.84 1.90
N GLU A 138 -4.90 14.22 0.76
CA GLU A 138 -5.57 14.19 -0.54
C GLU A 138 -5.77 12.76 -1.07
N ILE A 139 -4.81 11.86 -0.82
CA ILE A 139 -4.98 10.42 -1.11
C ILE A 139 -6.15 9.84 -0.32
N CYS A 140 -6.19 10.07 1.00
CA CYS A 140 -7.27 9.56 1.85
C CYS A 140 -8.62 10.18 1.46
N ALA A 141 -8.67 11.47 1.14
CA ALA A 141 -9.89 12.14 0.68
C ALA A 141 -10.40 11.55 -0.65
N SER A 142 -9.49 11.15 -1.55
CA SER A 142 -9.83 10.49 -2.81
C SER A 142 -10.52 9.14 -2.55
N TYR A 143 -9.94 8.29 -1.69
CA TYR A 143 -10.57 7.00 -1.35
C TYR A 143 -11.89 7.15 -0.59
N ARG A 144 -11.98 8.14 0.31
CA ARG A 144 -13.27 8.49 0.93
C ARG A 144 -14.31 8.87 -0.11
N THR A 145 -13.93 9.64 -1.13
CA THR A 145 -14.84 10.07 -2.21
C THR A 145 -15.39 8.89 -2.99
N HIS A 146 -14.60 7.84 -3.15
CA HIS A 146 -14.99 6.60 -3.84
C HIS A 146 -15.88 5.70 -2.97
N GLY A 147 -15.99 5.98 -1.66
CA GLY A 147 -16.88 5.27 -0.74
C GLY A 147 -16.21 4.23 0.16
N PHE A 148 -14.87 4.18 0.22
CA PHE A 148 -14.18 3.36 1.21
C PHE A 148 -14.54 3.80 2.63
N LYS A 149 -14.84 2.83 3.49
CA LYS A 149 -15.23 3.05 4.90
C LYS A 149 -14.01 3.03 5.82
N HIS A 150 -13.00 2.24 5.49
CA HIS A 150 -11.79 2.13 6.31
C HIS A 150 -10.57 2.42 5.45
N ILE A 151 -9.75 3.36 5.89
CA ILE A 151 -8.46 3.68 5.27
C ILE A 151 -7.38 3.32 6.27
N LEU A 152 -6.62 2.27 6.00
CA LEU A 152 -5.55 1.78 6.87
C LEU A 152 -4.21 2.42 6.46
N LEU A 153 -3.69 3.32 7.30
CA LEU A 153 -2.35 3.90 7.17
C LEU A 153 -1.32 3.03 7.90
N ILE A 154 -0.33 2.58 7.14
CA ILE A 154 0.86 1.88 7.62
C ILE A 154 2.10 2.42 6.89
N GLY A 155 3.27 2.37 7.53
CA GLY A 155 4.51 2.83 6.91
C GLY A 155 5.73 2.05 7.36
N ASP A 156 6.67 1.86 6.45
CA ASP A 156 7.87 1.03 6.65
C ASP A 156 9.15 1.85 6.90
N SER A 157 9.04 3.19 7.01
CA SER A 157 10.15 4.09 7.41
C SER A 157 9.76 4.97 8.61
N GLY A 158 10.77 5.36 9.40
CA GLY A 158 10.61 6.03 10.69
C GLY A 158 10.12 7.47 10.58
N GLY A 159 10.59 8.23 9.59
CA GLY A 159 10.17 9.60 9.35
C GLY A 159 8.67 9.73 9.06
N ASN A 160 8.06 8.67 8.53
CA ASN A 160 6.67 8.68 8.07
C ASN A 160 5.65 8.62 9.22
N GLN A 161 6.06 8.12 10.39
CA GLN A 161 5.13 7.63 11.41
C GLN A 161 4.28 8.76 12.03
N GLU A 162 4.90 9.89 12.37
CA GLU A 162 4.20 11.01 13.01
C GLU A 162 3.24 11.70 12.04
N GLY A 163 3.67 11.99 10.80
CA GLY A 163 2.79 12.58 9.78
C GLY A 163 1.56 11.72 9.49
N MET A 164 1.70 10.39 9.39
CA MET A 164 0.54 9.49 9.23
C MET A 164 -0.43 9.56 10.42
N LYS A 165 0.09 9.61 11.64
CA LYS A 165 -0.71 9.72 12.87
C LYS A 165 -1.47 11.05 12.93
N ILE A 166 -0.80 12.15 12.60
CA ILE A 166 -1.40 13.49 12.52
C ILE A 166 -2.54 13.50 11.49
N VAL A 167 -2.28 13.02 10.26
CA VAL A 167 -3.28 12.95 9.19
C VAL A 167 -4.49 12.11 9.61
N ALA A 168 -4.25 10.93 10.22
CA ALA A 168 -5.34 10.09 10.71
C ALA A 168 -6.24 10.81 11.72
N GLY A 169 -5.64 11.51 12.69
CA GLY A 169 -6.36 12.32 13.68
C GLY A 169 -7.18 13.44 13.04
N GLN A 170 -6.52 14.28 12.25
CA GLN A 170 -7.15 15.43 11.58
C GLN A 170 -8.32 15.01 10.68
N LEU A 171 -8.16 13.93 9.91
CA LEU A 171 -9.21 13.43 9.02
C LEU A 171 -10.37 12.81 9.80
N ASN A 172 -10.11 12.06 10.87
CA ASN A 172 -11.18 11.52 11.70
C ASN A 172 -11.99 12.62 12.40
N ASP A 173 -11.34 13.69 12.86
CA ASP A 173 -12.02 14.87 13.41
C ASP A 173 -12.87 15.57 12.34
N LYS A 174 -12.29 15.78 11.15
CA LYS A 174 -12.98 16.42 10.02
C LYS A 174 -14.15 15.60 9.48
N TRP A 175 -14.06 14.26 9.54
CA TRP A 175 -15.07 13.34 9.01
C TRP A 175 -15.99 12.76 10.08
N LYS A 176 -15.98 13.35 11.28
CA LYS A 176 -16.84 12.97 12.39
C LYS A 176 -18.31 12.92 11.96
N GLY A 177 -19.01 11.85 12.36
CA GLY A 177 -20.40 11.58 11.96
C GLY A 177 -20.57 10.97 10.57
N GLY A 178 -19.51 10.90 9.74
CA GLY A 178 -19.50 10.16 8.49
C GLY A 178 -19.13 8.68 8.66
N PRO A 179 -19.35 7.85 7.62
CA PRO A 179 -19.11 6.41 7.64
C PRO A 179 -17.63 6.03 7.48
N THR A 180 -16.77 6.97 7.08
CA THR A 180 -15.35 6.72 6.84
C THR A 180 -14.50 6.98 8.08
N ARG A 181 -13.53 6.11 8.33
CA ARG A 181 -12.50 6.23 9.36
C ARG A 181 -11.11 5.96 8.80
N VAL A 182 -10.13 6.72 9.28
CA VAL A 182 -8.71 6.52 9.01
C VAL A 182 -8.08 5.83 10.21
N HIS A 183 -7.42 4.70 9.97
CA HIS A 183 -6.79 3.88 10.99
C HIS A 183 -5.28 3.95 10.81
N TYR A 184 -4.57 4.62 11.70
CA TYR A 184 -3.12 4.53 11.77
C TYR A 184 -2.74 3.34 12.67
N VAL A 185 -2.00 2.37 12.12
CA VAL A 185 -1.58 1.15 12.85
C VAL A 185 -0.07 1.18 13.04
N THR A 186 0.34 1.68 14.22
CA THR A 186 1.76 1.81 14.58
C THR A 186 2.44 0.45 14.76
N GLU A 187 1.68 -0.60 15.07
CA GLU A 187 2.19 -1.96 15.28
C GLU A 187 2.81 -2.57 14.01
N TYR A 188 2.53 -2.02 12.83
CA TYR A 188 3.21 -2.42 11.58
C TYR A 188 4.71 -2.10 11.60
N TYR A 189 5.10 -1.01 12.27
CA TYR A 189 6.48 -0.50 12.33
C TYR A 189 7.25 -1.01 13.58
N ASP A 190 6.78 -2.09 14.21
CA ASP A 190 7.45 -2.69 15.38
C ASP A 190 8.57 -3.66 14.96
N PHE A 191 9.70 -3.10 14.51
CA PHE A 191 10.88 -3.89 14.17
C PHE A 191 11.52 -4.59 15.37
N ALA A 192 11.30 -4.10 16.59
CA ALA A 192 11.77 -4.78 17.80
C ALA A 192 11.03 -6.11 18.01
N ALA A 193 9.72 -6.15 17.78
CA ALA A 193 8.95 -7.39 17.81
C ALA A 193 9.39 -8.39 16.73
N VAL A 194 9.74 -7.91 15.52
CA VAL A 194 10.28 -8.76 14.46
C VAL A 194 11.65 -9.33 14.83
N ALA A 195 12.55 -8.50 15.36
CA ALA A 195 13.87 -8.95 15.81
C ALA A 195 13.75 -9.99 16.93
N LYS A 196 12.91 -9.72 17.93
CA LYS A 196 12.64 -10.68 19.00
C LYS A 196 12.05 -11.99 18.47
N TRP A 197 11.09 -11.92 17.54
CA TRP A 197 10.51 -13.10 16.94
C TRP A 197 11.56 -13.92 16.18
N LEU A 198 12.48 -13.27 15.45
CA LEU A 198 13.59 -13.95 14.78
C LEU A 198 14.53 -14.65 15.77
N GLU A 199 14.89 -13.98 16.87
CA GLU A 199 15.71 -14.57 17.94
C GLU A 199 15.04 -15.78 18.59
N ASP A 200 13.74 -15.67 18.91
CA ASP A 200 12.94 -16.78 19.46
C ASP A 200 12.84 -17.97 18.49
N GLN A 201 13.16 -17.77 17.21
CA GLN A 201 13.23 -18.81 16.16
C GLN A 201 14.67 -19.27 15.85
N GLY A 202 15.67 -18.79 16.58
CA GLY A 202 17.08 -19.18 16.45
C GLY A 202 17.89 -18.36 15.44
N ILE A 203 17.38 -17.22 14.97
CA ILE A 203 18.15 -16.30 14.12
C ILE A 203 18.82 -15.25 15.00
N GLU A 204 20.12 -15.44 15.26
CA GLU A 204 20.95 -14.48 15.98
C GLU A 204 21.61 -13.50 15.01
N GLN A 205 21.31 -12.21 15.17
CA GLN A 205 21.88 -11.15 14.35
C GLN A 205 22.97 -10.38 15.11
N LYS A 206 24.04 -10.01 14.39
CA LYS A 206 25.11 -9.14 14.89
C LYS A 206 25.20 -7.90 14.02
N PRO A 207 24.89 -6.69 14.53
CA PRO A 207 24.89 -5.48 13.72
C PRO A 207 26.22 -5.24 13.00
N GLU A 208 26.16 -5.01 11.69
CA GLU A 208 27.32 -4.69 10.84
C GLU A 208 27.46 -3.18 10.55
N GLY A 209 26.63 -2.34 11.18
CA GLY A 209 26.59 -0.89 10.93
C GLY A 209 25.95 -0.52 9.58
N LEU A 210 25.20 -1.44 8.99
CA LEU A 210 24.48 -1.26 7.73
C LEU A 210 23.01 -0.96 8.00
N HIS A 211 22.38 -0.21 7.09
CA HIS A 211 20.94 0.03 7.11
C HIS A 211 20.15 -1.09 6.40
N ASP A 212 20.51 -2.31 6.79
CA ASP A 212 20.02 -3.60 6.29
C ASP A 212 20.14 -4.62 7.44
N ASP A 213 19.27 -5.62 7.44
CA ASP A 213 19.30 -6.74 8.38
C ASP A 213 18.78 -8.02 7.71
N PHE A 214 18.88 -9.15 8.42
CA PHE A 214 18.42 -10.43 7.86
C PHE A 214 16.92 -10.39 7.55
N GLY A 215 16.11 -9.76 8.39
CA GLY A 215 14.67 -9.69 8.22
C GLY A 215 14.28 -8.94 6.95
N MET A 216 14.86 -7.77 6.74
CA MET A 216 14.69 -6.93 5.56
C MET A 216 15.14 -7.65 4.30
N THR A 217 16.38 -8.13 4.27
CA THR A 217 16.91 -8.86 3.12
C THR A 217 16.05 -10.10 2.80
N ALA A 218 15.59 -10.85 3.82
CA ALA A 218 14.76 -12.02 3.61
C ALA A 218 13.39 -11.67 3.01
N MET A 219 12.69 -10.67 3.55
CA MET A 219 11.42 -10.19 3.00
C MET A 219 11.58 -9.69 1.56
N MET A 220 12.62 -8.90 1.29
CA MET A 220 12.93 -8.43 -0.05
C MET A 220 13.21 -9.58 -1.02
N MET A 221 13.96 -10.60 -0.61
CA MET A 221 14.19 -11.78 -1.44
C MET A 221 12.91 -12.56 -1.75
N ALA A 222 11.96 -12.60 -0.81
CA ALA A 222 10.68 -13.25 -1.06
C ALA A 222 9.81 -12.50 -2.09
N VAL A 223 9.94 -11.17 -2.18
CA VAL A 223 9.19 -10.34 -3.12
C VAL A 223 9.93 -10.17 -4.45
N ASP A 224 11.18 -9.73 -4.42
CA ASP A 224 12.05 -9.55 -5.58
C ASP A 224 13.52 -9.86 -5.21
N PRO A 225 14.03 -11.06 -5.51
CA PRO A 225 15.44 -11.41 -5.29
C PRO A 225 16.46 -10.48 -5.96
N GLN A 226 16.11 -9.75 -7.03
CA GLN A 226 17.06 -8.84 -7.69
C GLN A 226 17.30 -7.57 -6.87
N SER A 227 16.35 -7.20 -6.00
CA SER A 227 16.41 -6.02 -5.14
C SER A 227 17.54 -6.08 -4.09
N VAL A 228 18.10 -7.27 -3.81
CA VAL A 228 19.18 -7.48 -2.83
C VAL A 228 20.55 -7.81 -3.44
N ARG A 229 20.69 -7.64 -4.77
CA ARG A 229 21.93 -7.88 -5.51
C ARG A 229 22.51 -9.30 -5.29
N THR A 230 21.65 -10.32 -5.22
CA THR A 230 22.03 -11.71 -4.88
C THR A 230 23.25 -12.21 -5.67
N LYS A 231 23.23 -12.06 -7.00
CA LYS A 231 24.33 -12.55 -7.86
C LYS A 231 25.66 -11.85 -7.55
N GLN A 232 25.63 -10.54 -7.36
CA GLN A 232 26.80 -9.72 -7.08
C GLN A 232 27.35 -10.01 -5.67
N ARG A 233 26.47 -10.16 -4.67
CA ARG A 233 26.86 -10.56 -3.31
C ARG A 233 27.54 -11.91 -3.28
N ILE A 234 26.99 -12.91 -3.99
CA ILE A 234 27.60 -14.24 -4.10
C ILE A 234 28.98 -14.14 -4.77
N ALA A 235 29.09 -13.45 -5.90
CA ALA A 235 30.36 -13.28 -6.61
C ALA A 235 31.43 -12.57 -5.77
N ALA A 236 31.01 -11.64 -4.90
CA ALA A 236 31.91 -10.91 -3.99
C ALA A 236 32.19 -11.64 -2.67
N GLY A 237 31.59 -12.82 -2.42
CA GLY A 237 31.71 -13.52 -1.13
C GLY A 237 30.92 -12.87 0.02
N ASN A 238 30.04 -11.91 -0.26
CA ASN A 238 29.28 -11.10 0.71
C ASN A 238 27.79 -11.49 0.75
N PHE A 239 27.48 -12.77 0.56
CA PHE A 239 26.10 -13.29 0.62
C PHE A 239 25.70 -13.65 2.06
N HIS A 240 25.87 -12.68 2.95
CA HIS A 240 25.50 -12.70 4.36
C HIS A 240 25.12 -11.27 4.80
N ILE A 241 24.36 -11.14 5.87
CA ILE A 241 24.08 -9.85 6.53
C ILE A 241 23.92 -10.06 8.03
N ASN A 242 24.42 -9.13 8.83
CA ASN A 242 24.40 -9.19 10.30
C ASN A 242 24.89 -10.53 10.88
N GLY A 243 25.96 -11.10 10.30
CA GLY A 243 26.49 -12.40 10.70
C GLY A 243 25.66 -13.62 10.27
N VAL A 244 24.54 -13.44 9.56
CA VAL A 244 23.67 -14.52 9.08
C VAL A 244 23.97 -14.82 7.61
N ASN A 245 24.28 -16.08 7.31
CA ASN A 245 24.48 -16.53 5.93
C ASN A 245 23.13 -16.60 5.19
N LEU A 246 23.06 -16.03 3.98
CA LEU A 246 21.84 -15.97 3.17
C LEU A 246 21.70 -17.18 2.23
N ALA A 247 22.69 -18.08 2.18
CA ALA A 247 22.68 -19.29 1.38
C ALA A 247 22.04 -20.48 2.11
N PRO A 248 21.33 -21.37 1.37
CA PRO A 248 20.90 -21.18 0.00
C PRO A 248 19.77 -20.13 -0.09
N ALA A 249 19.70 -19.39 -1.20
CA ALA A 249 18.73 -18.31 -1.38
C ALA A 249 17.27 -18.75 -1.16
N SER A 250 16.93 -20.00 -1.49
CA SER A 250 15.61 -20.58 -1.23
C SER A 250 15.23 -20.58 0.25
N LYS A 251 16.18 -20.85 1.15
CA LYS A 251 15.92 -20.84 2.60
C LYS A 251 15.68 -19.42 3.12
N THR A 252 16.41 -18.44 2.61
CA THR A 252 16.18 -17.04 2.93
C THR A 252 14.83 -16.55 2.42
N ILE A 253 14.39 -16.99 1.23
CA ILE A 253 13.06 -16.71 0.69
C ILE A 253 11.96 -17.31 1.57
N GLU A 254 12.13 -18.57 2.02
CA GLU A 254 11.20 -19.20 2.98
C GLU A 254 11.09 -18.38 4.27
N TRP A 255 12.21 -17.87 4.80
CA TRP A 255 12.20 -16.96 5.95
C TRP A 255 11.46 -15.65 5.66
N GLY A 256 11.70 -15.04 4.49
CA GLY A 256 11.01 -13.83 4.07
C GLY A 256 9.49 -13.97 4.10
N ASN A 257 8.97 -15.09 3.56
CA ASN A 257 7.55 -15.40 3.60
C ASN A 257 7.00 -15.54 5.03
N ARG A 258 7.78 -16.17 5.94
CA ARG A 258 7.37 -16.32 7.35
C ARG A 258 7.36 -14.97 8.08
N ILE A 259 8.33 -14.10 7.82
CA ILE A 259 8.38 -12.75 8.41
C ILE A 259 7.21 -11.90 7.89
N ILE A 260 6.95 -11.93 6.58
CA ILE A 260 5.80 -11.27 5.96
C ILE A 260 4.50 -11.71 6.63
N ALA A 261 4.30 -13.03 6.82
CA ALA A 261 3.13 -13.58 7.48
C ALA A 261 3.01 -13.11 8.94
N PHE A 262 4.10 -13.14 9.71
CA PHE A 262 4.15 -12.67 11.08
C PHE A 262 3.74 -11.19 11.21
N ARG A 263 4.35 -10.33 10.39
CA ARG A 263 4.02 -8.89 10.35
C ARG A 263 2.56 -8.67 9.96
N ALA A 264 2.09 -9.38 8.93
CA ALA A 264 0.71 -9.28 8.49
C ALA A 264 -0.29 -9.69 9.57
N ASP A 265 -0.03 -10.77 10.32
CA ASP A 265 -0.88 -11.20 11.44
C ASP A 265 -0.95 -10.16 12.56
N ALA A 266 0.20 -9.56 12.92
CA ALA A 266 0.25 -8.49 13.92
C ALA A 266 -0.56 -7.27 13.46
N THR A 267 -0.38 -6.82 12.21
CA THR A 267 -1.10 -5.68 11.66
C THR A 267 -2.60 -5.93 11.53
N VAL A 268 -3.02 -7.11 11.07
CA VAL A 268 -4.44 -7.49 10.98
C VAL A 268 -5.08 -7.48 12.36
N LYS A 269 -4.40 -8.01 13.38
CA LYS A 269 -4.89 -7.99 14.76
C LYS A 269 -5.06 -6.55 15.27
N ALA A 270 -4.07 -5.69 15.07
CA ALA A 270 -4.14 -4.29 15.48
C ALA A 270 -5.24 -3.52 14.74
N PHE A 271 -5.36 -3.71 13.43
CA PHE A 271 -6.42 -3.09 12.63
C PHE A 271 -7.82 -3.53 13.06
N ARG A 272 -8.05 -4.83 13.29
CA ARG A 272 -9.35 -5.33 13.80
C ARG A 272 -9.70 -4.71 15.15
N LYS A 273 -8.73 -4.56 16.05
CA LYS A 273 -8.92 -3.85 17.33
C LYS A 273 -9.26 -2.38 17.13
N SER A 274 -8.59 -1.70 16.19
CA SER A 274 -8.86 -0.30 15.84
C SER A 274 -10.27 -0.13 15.27
N LYS A 275 -10.71 -1.01 14.36
CA LYS A 275 -12.08 -1.01 13.82
C LYS A 275 -13.13 -1.18 14.92
N ALA A 276 -12.97 -2.18 15.79
CA ALA A 276 -13.91 -2.44 16.88
C ALA A 276 -14.00 -1.31 17.92
N SER A 277 -12.99 -0.43 18.02
CA SER A 277 -13.01 0.72 18.93
C SER A 277 -13.67 1.97 18.31
N ALA A 278 -13.96 1.94 17.00
CA ALA A 278 -14.50 3.05 16.24
C ALA A 278 -16.00 2.90 15.89
N GLU A 279 -16.56 1.71 16.12
CA GLU A 279 -17.99 1.36 16.04
C GLU A 279 -18.69 1.61 17.39
#